data_AF-A0A7S0B316-F1
#
_entry.id   AF-A0A7S0B316-F1
#
_cell.length_a   1.000
_cell.length_b   1.000
_cell.length_c   1.000
_cell.angle_alpha   90.00
_cell.angle_beta   90.00
_cell.angle_gamma   90.00
#
_symmetry.space_group_name_H-M   'P 1'
#
loop_
_entity.id
_entity.type
_entity.pdbx_description
1 polymer ?
#
loop_
_entity_poly.entity_id
_entity_poly.type
_entity_poly.pdbx_seq_one_letter_code
_entity_poly.pdbx_strand_id
1 'polypeptide(L)'
;MSADNGARPRFPELPCIVHGWSPPSRCALFQVAKAGIRGLRWRSCAKSAAMLAVLACFCTLYARVAGAAAMWRPEHRQLMARVDSDTDMPPHMEPDAQDLGYCGMIEDNMDFWTNNLYNIDNITSAEGCCAECQQYPMCRAWTWGKVRGVVGLSDVCYLKGLAPGAVMRKVRNRNTTSGTPFRTDEPGRASLFCFSSPSFGTSDCQLLALSRKLQTGIFDCDESAVYRRKPSQHATRCSVVQESSQCSEWEPTGSCVDSEGFLQVWKKVVSDGRFRYHRWTVKVDPDAVFLPKRLRLVLRTFPEPAVGVYFNNCEDGLVSSIEVLSRRALQAYALGYLRCTAGKEQLQIDKPWAEGHFIDQCLSQVLRVQRHTELSLLSDTSCKSSSSGSACSGGQVAFHPFTTTGTYETCILSADVGIS
;
A
#
# COMPACT_ATOMS: atom_id res chain seq x y z
N MET A 1 11.45 -10.31 -67.93
CA MET A 1 10.29 -9.45 -68.23
C MET A 1 9.73 -9.01 -66.88
N SER A 2 10.37 -7.98 -66.30
CA SER A 2 9.84 -6.61 -66.08
C SER A 2 9.12 -6.56 -64.72
N ALA A 3 9.71 -6.07 -63.62
CA ALA A 3 10.25 -4.74 -63.34
C ALA A 3 9.27 -3.62 -63.72
N ASP A 4 8.62 -3.01 -62.71
CA ASP A 4 8.28 -1.59 -62.75
C ASP A 4 8.23 -0.95 -61.36
N ASN A 5 8.63 0.31 -61.32
CA ASN A 5 9.02 1.17 -60.19
C ASN A 5 7.97 2.28 -59.92
N GLY A 6 8.04 2.88 -58.73
CA GLY A 6 7.64 4.28 -58.45
C GLY A 6 6.17 4.50 -58.08
N ALA A 7 5.78 5.43 -57.19
CA ALA A 7 6.44 6.61 -56.65
C ALA A 7 5.81 7.05 -55.31
N ARG A 8 6.60 7.74 -54.47
CA ARG A 8 6.18 8.45 -53.24
C ARG A 8 5.65 9.86 -53.58
N PRO A 9 4.74 10.44 -52.77
CA PRO A 9 4.43 11.87 -52.85
C PRO A 9 5.46 12.71 -52.07
N ARG A 10 5.94 13.77 -52.73
CA ARG A 10 6.79 14.86 -52.21
C ARG A 10 5.90 16.00 -51.68
N PHE A 11 6.28 16.59 -50.55
CA PHE A 11 5.87 17.94 -50.15
C PHE A 11 7.12 18.82 -49.95
N PRO A 12 7.04 20.13 -50.21
CA PRO A 12 8.18 20.96 -50.61
C PRO A 12 9.03 21.48 -49.44
N GLU A 13 10.35 21.53 -49.68
CA GLU A 13 11.34 22.26 -48.89
C GLU A 13 11.42 23.74 -49.32
N LEU A 14 11.79 24.63 -48.37
CA LEU A 14 12.66 25.83 -48.47
C LEU A 14 12.44 26.72 -47.22
N PRO A 15 13.41 27.57 -46.78
CA PRO A 15 14.84 27.35 -46.59
C PRO A 15 15.33 27.78 -45.18
N CYS A 16 16.56 27.39 -44.85
CA CYS A 16 17.32 27.82 -43.67
C CYS A 16 17.70 29.31 -43.71
N ILE A 17 17.54 30.03 -42.59
CA ILE A 17 18.27 31.27 -42.29
C ILE A 17 18.87 31.17 -40.88
N VAL A 18 20.18 31.38 -40.83
CA VAL A 18 21.08 31.37 -39.67
C VAL A 18 21.12 32.77 -39.06
N HIS A 19 21.05 32.88 -37.72
CA HIS A 19 21.72 33.88 -36.83
C HIS A 19 21.31 33.46 -35.40
N GLY A 20 22.14 32.87 -34.54
CA GLY A 20 23.34 33.43 -33.95
C GLY A 20 22.96 34.38 -32.81
N TRP A 21 23.27 34.02 -31.55
CA TRP A 21 23.90 34.88 -30.52
C TRP A 21 23.76 34.29 -29.10
N SER A 22 24.91 34.13 -28.44
CA SER A 22 25.11 33.78 -27.02
C SER A 22 25.25 35.08 -26.18
N PRO A 23 25.34 35.00 -24.83
CA PRO A 23 24.82 36.00 -23.87
C PRO A 23 25.85 37.06 -23.44
N PRO A 24 25.45 38.05 -22.60
CA PRO A 24 26.42 38.77 -21.79
C PRO A 24 26.22 38.59 -20.27
N SER A 25 27.37 38.38 -19.64
CA SER A 25 27.68 38.51 -18.23
C SER A 25 27.95 39.97 -17.80
N ARG A 26 27.51 40.30 -16.58
CA ARG A 26 28.12 41.15 -15.52
C ARG A 26 28.42 42.66 -15.74
N CYS A 27 28.17 43.39 -14.63
CA CYS A 27 28.79 44.62 -14.12
C CYS A 27 28.42 45.99 -14.74
N ALA A 28 27.74 46.83 -13.96
CA ALA A 28 28.01 48.27 -13.88
C ALA A 28 27.55 48.86 -12.53
N LEU A 29 28.50 49.55 -11.88
CA LEU A 29 28.40 50.32 -10.64
C LEU A 29 27.90 51.76 -10.91
N PHE A 30 27.25 52.34 -9.90
CA PHE A 30 27.14 53.77 -9.55
C PHE A 30 26.70 54.80 -10.61
N GLN A 31 25.74 55.66 -10.22
CA GLN A 31 25.94 57.11 -10.15
C GLN A 31 24.83 57.77 -9.30
N VAL A 32 25.29 58.70 -8.47
CA VAL A 32 24.57 59.47 -7.45
C VAL A 32 24.08 60.76 -8.10
N ALA A 33 22.81 61.14 -7.91
CA ALA A 33 22.32 62.47 -8.26
C ALA A 33 21.94 63.26 -6.98
N LYS A 34 22.66 64.37 -6.79
CA LYS A 34 22.42 65.40 -5.77
C LYS A 34 21.19 66.23 -6.14
N ALA A 35 20.31 66.49 -5.18
CA ALA A 35 19.43 67.65 -5.19
C ALA A 35 19.49 68.32 -3.81
N GLY A 36 19.98 69.56 -3.79
CA GLY A 36 20.13 70.36 -2.58
C GLY A 36 18.86 71.14 -2.25
N ILE A 37 18.51 71.17 -0.96
CA ILE A 37 17.63 72.18 -0.39
C ILE A 37 18.33 72.77 0.83
N ARG A 38 18.62 74.06 0.72
CA ARG A 38 19.13 74.94 1.79
C ARG A 38 17.98 75.27 2.75
N GLY A 39 18.25 75.27 4.06
CA GLY A 39 17.37 75.92 5.04
C GLY A 39 17.26 75.17 6.37
N LEU A 40 18.27 75.32 7.23
CA LEU A 40 18.18 74.87 8.63
C LEU A 40 17.57 76.00 9.48
N ARG A 41 16.44 75.75 10.16
CA ARG A 41 16.18 76.33 11.48
C ARG A 41 15.66 75.23 12.41
N TRP A 42 16.44 75.02 13.47
CA TRP A 42 16.21 74.08 14.55
C TRP A 42 14.93 74.37 15.32
N ARG A 43 14.05 73.38 15.48
CA ARG A 43 13.24 73.16 16.70
C ARG A 43 12.97 71.65 16.92
N SER A 44 13.37 71.18 18.10
CA SER A 44 12.94 69.95 18.81
C SER A 44 13.47 68.58 18.34
N CYS A 45 14.74 68.30 18.66
CA CYS A 45 15.27 66.94 18.87
C CYS A 45 14.70 66.32 20.15
N ALA A 46 13.59 65.58 20.03
CA ALA A 46 13.15 64.64 21.07
C ALA A 46 12.30 63.49 20.52
N LYS A 47 11.73 63.61 19.30
CA LYS A 47 10.86 62.58 18.71
C LYS A 47 11.58 61.62 17.75
N SER A 48 12.84 61.88 17.38
CA SER A 48 13.58 61.07 16.39
C SER A 48 14.40 59.92 17.00
N ALA A 49 14.68 59.95 18.31
CA ALA A 49 15.42 58.87 18.98
C ALA A 49 14.55 57.61 19.20
N ALA A 50 13.25 57.79 19.47
CA ALA A 50 12.31 56.68 19.65
C ALA A 50 12.03 55.92 18.34
N MET A 51 12.00 56.62 17.19
CA MET A 51 11.81 55.98 15.88
C MET A 51 13.04 55.14 15.46
N LEU A 52 14.25 55.59 15.78
CA LEU A 52 15.48 54.86 15.49
C LEU A 52 15.63 53.58 16.33
N ALA A 53 15.17 53.59 17.59
CA ALA A 53 15.19 52.41 18.45
C ALA A 53 14.19 51.32 17.99
N VAL A 54 13.02 51.71 17.51
CA VAL A 54 12.01 50.76 16.97
C VAL A 54 12.50 50.14 15.66
N LEU A 55 13.09 50.92 14.75
CA LEU A 55 13.65 50.41 13.50
C LEU A 55 14.84 49.46 13.72
N ALA A 56 15.71 49.73 14.71
CA ALA A 56 16.81 48.83 15.07
C ALA A 56 16.32 47.49 15.65
N CYS A 57 15.21 47.50 16.40
CA CYS A 57 14.60 46.28 16.95
C CYS A 57 13.96 45.42 15.84
N PHE A 58 13.29 46.05 14.86
CA PHE A 58 12.75 45.33 13.69
C PHE A 58 13.84 44.77 12.78
N CYS A 59 14.96 45.48 12.56
CA CYS A 59 16.08 44.96 11.77
C CYS A 59 16.78 43.76 12.42
N THR A 60 16.91 43.74 13.75
CA THR A 60 17.53 42.61 14.47
C THR A 60 16.61 41.38 14.54
N LEU A 61 15.28 41.59 14.63
CA LEU A 61 14.30 40.51 14.53
C LEU A 61 14.25 39.92 13.11
N TYR A 62 14.27 40.78 12.08
CA TYR A 62 14.29 40.35 10.68
C TYR A 62 15.59 39.62 10.33
N ALA A 63 16.74 40.07 10.85
CA ALA A 63 18.02 39.38 10.64
C ALA A 63 18.08 38.00 11.33
N ARG A 64 17.39 37.80 12.46
CA ARG A 64 17.30 36.47 13.12
C ARG A 64 16.31 35.53 12.43
N VAL A 65 15.20 36.04 11.90
CA VAL A 65 14.25 35.24 11.11
C VAL A 65 14.81 34.89 9.73
N ALA A 66 15.48 35.84 9.06
CA ALA A 66 16.14 35.62 7.78
C ALA A 66 17.42 34.76 7.90
N GLY A 67 18.15 34.86 9.01
CA GLY A 67 19.31 34.02 9.29
C GLY A 67 18.97 32.55 9.55
N ALA A 68 17.78 32.26 10.12
CA ALA A 68 17.27 30.90 10.28
C ALA A 68 16.79 30.28 8.96
N ALA A 69 16.36 31.10 7.99
CA ALA A 69 16.00 30.66 6.64
C ALA A 69 17.22 30.37 5.73
N ALA A 70 18.42 30.83 6.10
CA ALA A 70 19.63 30.76 5.28
C ALA A 70 20.54 29.55 5.57
N MET A 71 20.19 28.65 6.49
CA MET A 71 21.00 27.47 6.85
C MET A 71 20.46 26.13 6.30
N TRP A 72 19.74 26.18 5.17
CA TRP A 72 19.42 24.98 4.39
C TRP A 72 20.51 24.71 3.36
N ARG A 73 21.08 23.50 3.43
CA ARG A 73 22.21 23.03 2.61
C ARG A 73 21.90 23.12 1.09
N PRO A 74 22.90 23.34 0.22
CA PRO A 74 22.69 23.56 -1.22
C PRO A 74 22.19 22.33 -2.00
N GLU A 75 22.20 21.12 -1.41
CA GLU A 75 21.89 19.88 -2.13
C GLU A 75 20.38 19.65 -2.36
N HIS A 76 19.49 20.39 -1.69
CA HIS A 76 18.04 20.20 -1.80
C HIS A 76 17.37 20.99 -2.94
N ARG A 77 18.09 21.90 -3.59
CA ARG A 77 17.55 22.72 -4.71
C ARG A 77 17.46 21.94 -6.03
N GLN A 78 18.25 20.88 -6.19
CA GLN A 78 18.21 20.04 -7.40
C GLN A 78 17.08 19.00 -7.38
N LEU A 79 16.53 18.63 -6.21
CA LEU A 79 15.37 17.73 -6.12
C LEU A 79 14.03 18.42 -6.43
N MET A 80 13.88 19.69 -6.04
CA MET A 80 12.61 20.42 -6.21
C MET A 80 12.42 21.01 -7.62
N ALA A 81 13.50 21.19 -8.39
CA ALA A 81 13.41 21.67 -9.79
C ALA A 81 12.89 20.61 -10.78
N ARG A 82 12.68 19.35 -10.35
CA ARG A 82 12.02 18.30 -11.15
C ARG A 82 10.51 18.22 -10.93
N VAL A 83 9.94 19.03 -10.04
CA VAL A 83 8.54 18.92 -9.61
C VAL A 83 7.65 20.03 -10.20
N ASP A 84 8.22 21.08 -10.82
CA ASP A 84 7.47 22.16 -11.48
C ASP A 84 7.63 22.12 -13.02
N SER A 85 7.19 21.02 -13.63
CA SER A 85 6.89 20.96 -15.07
C SER A 85 5.51 20.35 -15.25
N ASP A 86 4.49 21.12 -14.88
CA ASP A 86 3.10 20.93 -15.28
C ASP A 86 2.98 21.12 -16.80
N THR A 87 3.31 20.07 -17.55
CA THR A 87 2.84 19.78 -18.92
C THR A 87 3.30 18.37 -19.26
N ASP A 88 2.60 17.36 -18.74
CA ASP A 88 2.46 16.03 -19.35
C ASP A 88 1.45 15.23 -18.53
N MET A 89 0.17 15.49 -18.75
CA MET A 89 -0.86 14.51 -18.46
C MET A 89 -0.78 13.47 -19.59
N PRO A 90 -0.42 12.20 -19.33
CA PRO A 90 -0.33 11.23 -20.41
C PRO A 90 -1.71 11.07 -21.05
N PRO A 91 -1.81 11.15 -22.39
CA PRO A 91 -3.05 10.89 -23.09
C PRO A 91 -3.37 9.41 -22.90
N HIS A 92 -4.65 9.09 -22.66
CA HIS A 92 -5.25 7.75 -22.77
C HIS A 92 -4.31 6.59 -22.45
N MET A 93 -4.40 6.06 -21.23
CA MET A 93 -3.85 4.75 -20.92
C MET A 93 -4.55 3.72 -21.83
N GLU A 94 -3.93 3.43 -22.97
CA GLU A 94 -4.27 2.29 -23.82
C GLU A 94 -4.34 1.03 -22.96
N PRO A 95 -5.31 0.13 -23.20
CA PRO A 95 -5.50 -1.08 -22.43
C PRO A 95 -4.49 -2.15 -22.86
N ASP A 96 -3.19 -1.86 -22.74
CA ASP A 96 -2.10 -2.81 -23.04
C ASP A 96 -0.90 -2.61 -22.10
N ALA A 97 -1.14 -2.16 -20.87
CA ALA A 97 -0.23 -2.48 -19.77
C ALA A 97 -0.40 -3.96 -19.43
N GLN A 98 0.30 -4.81 -20.19
CA GLN A 98 0.47 -6.24 -19.92
C GLN A 98 0.69 -6.43 -18.42
N ASP A 99 -0.10 -7.35 -17.87
CA ASP A 99 -0.03 -7.86 -16.50
C ASP A 99 1.44 -8.16 -16.16
N LEU A 100 2.10 -7.22 -15.49
CA LEU A 100 3.54 -7.25 -15.22
C LEU A 100 3.87 -8.40 -14.28
N GLY A 101 4.03 -9.62 -14.78
CA GLY A 101 4.83 -10.71 -14.21
C GLY A 101 4.80 -10.89 -12.69
N TYR A 102 3.67 -10.61 -12.03
CA TYR A 102 3.58 -10.74 -10.58
C TYR A 102 3.38 -12.20 -10.27
N CYS A 103 4.28 -12.78 -9.47
CA CYS A 103 4.09 -14.13 -8.99
C CYS A 103 2.96 -14.20 -7.94
N GLY A 104 2.45 -15.40 -7.66
CA GLY A 104 1.70 -15.68 -6.44
C GLY A 104 2.67 -15.88 -5.28
N MET A 105 2.28 -16.66 -4.27
CA MET A 105 3.07 -16.85 -3.05
C MET A 105 4.50 -17.29 -3.38
N ILE A 106 5.52 -16.66 -2.79
CA ILE A 106 6.93 -17.08 -2.87
C ILE A 106 7.42 -17.38 -1.46
N GLU A 107 7.95 -18.59 -1.27
CA GLU A 107 8.55 -19.05 -0.02
C GLU A 107 10.00 -19.48 -0.24
N ASP A 108 10.91 -18.81 0.44
CA ASP A 108 12.32 -19.18 0.42
C ASP A 108 12.62 -20.36 1.35
N ASN A 109 13.62 -21.16 0.99
CA ASN A 109 14.05 -22.36 1.71
C ASN A 109 12.95 -23.45 1.82
N MET A 110 12.08 -23.49 0.81
CA MET A 110 10.99 -24.45 0.68
C MET A 110 11.07 -25.20 -0.64
N ASP A 111 10.71 -26.48 -0.60
CA ASP A 111 10.38 -27.30 -1.76
C ASP A 111 8.91 -27.74 -1.67
N PHE A 112 8.12 -27.43 -2.69
CA PHE A 112 6.76 -27.92 -2.82
C PHE A 112 6.79 -29.35 -3.38
N TRP A 113 6.58 -30.34 -2.53
CA TRP A 113 6.77 -31.74 -2.90
C TRP A 113 5.49 -32.34 -3.50
N THR A 114 5.34 -32.26 -4.81
CA THR A 114 4.38 -33.04 -5.62
C THR A 114 5.02 -33.50 -6.92
N ASN A 115 4.27 -34.27 -7.72
CA ASN A 115 4.67 -34.66 -9.06
C ASN A 115 4.95 -33.42 -9.91
N ASN A 116 6.12 -33.40 -10.54
CA ASN A 116 6.48 -32.38 -11.50
C ASN A 116 5.70 -32.62 -12.80
N LEU A 117 5.15 -31.56 -13.37
CA LEU A 117 4.64 -31.52 -14.74
C LEU A 117 5.80 -31.41 -15.72
N TYR A 118 6.72 -30.48 -15.44
CA TYR A 118 7.88 -30.18 -16.25
C TYR A 118 9.07 -29.77 -15.38
N ASN A 119 10.28 -30.04 -15.88
CA ASN A 119 11.52 -29.49 -15.34
C ASN A 119 12.12 -28.62 -16.47
N ILE A 120 12.32 -27.33 -16.20
CA ILE A 120 12.84 -26.36 -17.17
C ILE A 120 14.21 -25.90 -16.67
N ASP A 121 15.23 -26.15 -17.47
CA ASP A 121 16.61 -25.75 -17.16
C ASP A 121 16.88 -24.28 -17.54
N ASN A 122 17.97 -23.72 -17.04
CA ASN A 122 18.45 -22.36 -17.31
C ASN A 122 17.52 -21.22 -16.85
N ILE A 123 16.65 -21.49 -15.88
CA ILE A 123 15.85 -20.46 -15.23
C ILE A 123 16.68 -19.86 -14.11
N THR A 124 17.03 -18.57 -14.22
CA THR A 124 18.04 -17.94 -13.35
C THR A 124 17.49 -17.30 -12.07
N SER A 125 16.16 -17.29 -11.90
CA SER A 125 15.48 -16.69 -10.75
C SER A 125 14.17 -17.40 -10.40
N ALA A 126 13.73 -17.20 -9.16
CA ALA A 126 12.44 -17.67 -8.67
C ALA A 126 11.27 -17.02 -9.45
N GLU A 127 11.40 -15.73 -9.77
CA GLU A 127 10.43 -14.99 -10.58
C GLU A 127 10.35 -15.53 -12.00
N GLY A 128 11.49 -15.92 -12.60
CA GLY A 128 11.51 -16.59 -13.90
C GLY A 128 10.77 -17.93 -13.86
N CYS A 129 10.98 -18.72 -12.80
CA CYS A 129 10.27 -19.99 -12.64
C CYS A 129 8.76 -19.79 -12.46
N CYS A 130 8.37 -18.71 -11.79
CA CYS A 130 6.98 -18.33 -11.69
C CYS A 130 6.36 -17.92 -13.02
N ALA A 131 7.06 -17.10 -13.80
CA ALA A 131 6.63 -16.67 -15.13
C ALA A 131 6.46 -17.88 -16.07
N GLU A 132 7.34 -18.88 -15.98
CA GLU A 132 7.14 -20.16 -16.66
C GLU A 132 5.86 -20.84 -16.18
N CYS A 133 5.68 -21.04 -14.87
CA CYS A 133 4.47 -21.69 -14.34
C CYS A 133 3.16 -20.99 -14.76
N GLN A 134 3.17 -19.67 -14.92
CA GLN A 134 2.02 -18.89 -15.40
C GLN A 134 1.64 -19.22 -16.85
N GLN A 135 2.61 -19.55 -17.69
CA GLN A 135 2.37 -19.95 -19.08
C GLN A 135 1.72 -21.34 -19.21
N TYR A 136 1.76 -22.17 -18.17
CA TYR A 136 1.19 -23.53 -18.19
C TYR A 136 -0.11 -23.61 -17.39
N PRO A 137 -1.30 -23.70 -18.02
CA PRO A 137 -2.60 -23.74 -17.35
C PRO A 137 -2.79 -24.88 -16.33
N MET A 138 -1.97 -25.94 -16.37
CA MET A 138 -2.02 -27.03 -15.39
C MET A 138 -1.09 -26.82 -14.18
N CYS A 139 -0.16 -25.86 -14.26
CA CYS A 139 0.80 -25.57 -13.20
C CYS A 139 0.14 -24.83 -12.04
N ARG A 140 0.09 -25.46 -10.87
CA ARG A 140 -0.49 -24.89 -9.64
C ARG A 140 0.56 -24.42 -8.65
N ALA A 141 1.80 -24.83 -8.86
CA ALA A 141 2.94 -24.57 -7.99
C ALA A 141 4.24 -24.73 -8.76
N TRP A 142 5.33 -24.19 -8.23
CA TRP A 142 6.66 -24.33 -8.78
C TRP A 142 7.71 -24.39 -7.67
N THR A 143 8.84 -25.05 -7.93
CA THR A 143 10.06 -24.99 -7.10
C THR A 143 11.21 -24.58 -8.01
N TRP A 144 12.04 -23.63 -7.59
CA TRP A 144 13.26 -23.23 -8.27
C TRP A 144 14.49 -23.58 -7.42
N GLY A 145 15.50 -24.19 -8.05
CA GLY A 145 16.76 -24.49 -7.37
C GLY A 145 17.75 -23.32 -7.41
N LYS A 146 17.89 -22.66 -6.26
CA LYS A 146 18.73 -21.46 -6.09
C LYS A 146 20.21 -21.72 -5.84
N VAL A 147 20.58 -22.97 -5.51
CA VAL A 147 21.97 -23.37 -5.28
C VAL A 147 22.74 -23.41 -6.61
N ARG A 148 24.05 -23.10 -6.60
CA ARG A 148 24.91 -23.11 -7.78
C ARG A 148 25.79 -24.37 -7.83
N GLY A 149 26.07 -24.88 -9.02
CA GLY A 149 26.97 -26.01 -9.25
C GLY A 149 26.42 -27.40 -8.90
N VAL A 150 25.11 -27.54 -8.67
CA VAL A 150 24.45 -28.82 -8.38
C VAL A 150 23.68 -29.28 -9.61
N VAL A 151 24.14 -30.37 -10.22
CA VAL A 151 23.51 -30.95 -11.41
C VAL A 151 22.05 -31.32 -11.12
N GLY A 152 21.16 -30.91 -12.01
CA GLY A 152 19.74 -31.21 -11.92
C GLY A 152 18.99 -30.40 -10.86
N LEU A 153 19.62 -29.40 -10.23
CA LEU A 153 18.99 -28.47 -9.28
C LEU A 153 19.33 -27.01 -9.59
N SER A 154 20.59 -26.69 -9.91
CA SER A 154 21.00 -25.32 -10.23
C SER A 154 20.28 -24.77 -11.45
N ASP A 155 19.60 -23.64 -11.27
CA ASP A 155 18.84 -22.96 -12.33
C ASP A 155 17.78 -23.85 -12.98
N VAL A 156 17.28 -24.83 -12.23
CA VAL A 156 16.19 -25.72 -12.65
C VAL A 156 14.89 -25.25 -12.01
N CYS A 157 13.88 -25.07 -12.85
CA CYS A 157 12.51 -24.79 -12.46
C CYS A 157 11.64 -26.04 -12.57
N TYR A 158 11.10 -26.51 -11.46
CA TYR A 158 10.18 -27.63 -11.39
C TYR A 158 8.75 -27.11 -11.35
N LEU A 159 8.04 -27.21 -12.47
CA LEU A 159 6.62 -26.89 -12.57
C LEU A 159 5.80 -28.04 -12.01
N LYS A 160 4.78 -27.74 -11.21
CA LYS A 160 4.05 -28.74 -10.42
C LYS A 160 2.55 -28.62 -10.58
N GLY A 161 1.92 -29.79 -10.72
CA GLY A 161 0.48 -29.94 -10.75
C GLY A 161 -0.08 -30.15 -9.35
N LEU A 162 -1.35 -29.79 -9.17
CA LEU A 162 -2.10 -30.11 -7.97
C LEU A 162 -3.54 -30.47 -8.35
N ALA A 163 -3.99 -31.65 -7.95
CA ALA A 163 -5.36 -32.08 -8.19
C ALA A 163 -6.36 -31.18 -7.44
N PRO A 164 -7.59 -31.01 -7.95
CA PRO A 164 -8.63 -30.24 -7.26
C PRO A 164 -8.84 -30.73 -5.82
N GLY A 165 -8.83 -29.82 -4.85
CA GLY A 165 -9.01 -30.13 -3.43
C GLY A 165 -7.80 -30.74 -2.72
N ALA A 166 -6.70 -31.06 -3.41
CA ALA A 166 -5.48 -31.54 -2.79
C ALA A 166 -4.71 -30.40 -2.11
N VAL A 167 -4.07 -30.70 -0.98
CA VAL A 167 -3.23 -29.75 -0.24
C VAL A 167 -1.78 -29.85 -0.71
N MET A 168 -1.14 -28.70 -0.93
CA MET A 168 0.27 -28.63 -1.30
C MET A 168 1.17 -29.09 -0.14
N ARG A 169 1.94 -30.16 -0.35
CA ARG A 169 2.93 -30.62 0.63
C ARG A 169 4.19 -29.76 0.56
N LYS A 170 4.59 -29.13 1.67
CA LYS A 170 5.76 -28.25 1.75
C LYS A 170 6.87 -28.90 2.59
N VAL A 171 8.10 -28.93 2.08
CA VAL A 171 9.26 -29.57 2.73
C VAL A 171 10.42 -28.58 2.82
N ARG A 172 11.02 -28.41 4.00
CA ARG A 172 12.17 -27.49 4.20
C ARG A 172 13.36 -27.94 3.37
N ASN A 173 13.83 -27.04 2.50
CA ASN A 173 15.01 -27.25 1.68
C ASN A 173 15.69 -25.90 1.43
N ARG A 174 16.86 -25.68 2.04
CA ARG A 174 17.59 -24.41 1.94
C ARG A 174 18.15 -24.11 0.55
N ASN A 175 18.12 -25.08 -0.36
CA ASN A 175 18.65 -24.95 -1.71
C ASN A 175 17.58 -24.57 -2.74
N THR A 176 16.35 -24.36 -2.30
CA THR A 176 15.22 -24.06 -3.19
C THR A 176 14.39 -22.88 -2.70
N THR A 177 13.70 -22.26 -3.64
CA THR A 177 12.63 -21.29 -3.42
C THR A 177 11.40 -21.81 -4.15
N SER A 178 10.25 -21.84 -3.50
CA SER A 178 9.02 -22.36 -4.11
C SER A 178 7.93 -21.32 -4.15
N GLY A 179 6.91 -21.54 -4.96
CA GLY A 179 5.77 -20.66 -4.98
C GLY A 179 4.58 -21.15 -5.77
N THR A 180 3.57 -20.30 -5.87
CA THR A 180 2.40 -20.49 -6.72
C THR A 180 2.36 -19.43 -7.81
N PRO A 181 1.90 -19.75 -9.03
CA PRO A 181 1.70 -18.73 -10.04
C PRO A 181 0.53 -17.83 -9.64
N PHE A 182 0.62 -16.54 -9.91
CA PHE A 182 -0.56 -15.69 -9.89
C PHE A 182 -1.36 -15.96 -11.17
N ARG A 183 -2.67 -16.11 -11.04
CA ARG A 183 -3.56 -16.28 -12.20
C ARG A 183 -4.70 -15.30 -12.11
N THR A 184 -4.80 -14.46 -13.12
CA THR A 184 -5.98 -13.63 -13.42
C THR A 184 -7.17 -14.49 -13.82
N ASP A 185 -6.90 -15.68 -14.38
CA ASP A 185 -7.84 -16.47 -15.19
C ASP A 185 -8.40 -17.71 -14.47
N GLU A 186 -8.51 -17.72 -13.14
CA GLU A 186 -9.37 -18.70 -12.47
C GLU A 186 -10.69 -17.99 -12.13
N PRO A 187 -11.72 -18.06 -13.01
CA PRO A 187 -13.05 -17.55 -12.70
C PRO A 187 -13.52 -18.27 -11.43
N GLY A 188 -13.60 -17.55 -10.31
CA GLY A 188 -14.07 -18.13 -9.06
C GLY A 188 -13.16 -18.02 -7.85
N ARG A 189 -11.86 -17.74 -8.01
CA ARG A 189 -10.92 -17.75 -6.85
C ARG A 189 -10.35 -16.36 -6.56
N ALA A 190 -11.13 -15.53 -5.88
CA ALA A 190 -10.63 -14.34 -5.20
C ALA A 190 -9.72 -14.78 -4.05
N SER A 191 -8.41 -14.91 -4.30
CA SER A 191 -7.44 -15.25 -3.25
C SER A 191 -7.34 -14.10 -2.24
N LEU A 192 -7.35 -14.47 -0.96
CA LEU A 192 -7.40 -13.53 0.16
C LEU A 192 -6.13 -13.61 1.01
N PHE A 193 -5.43 -12.49 1.13
CA PHE A 193 -4.49 -12.25 2.22
C PHE A 193 -5.20 -11.51 3.35
N CYS A 194 -5.38 -12.16 4.50
CA CYS A 194 -6.09 -11.57 5.63
C CYS A 194 -5.15 -11.31 6.81
N PHE A 195 -5.34 -10.20 7.49
CA PHE A 195 -4.57 -9.93 8.70
C PHE A 195 -5.38 -9.22 9.78
N SER A 196 -4.93 -9.41 11.02
CA SER A 196 -5.45 -8.71 12.20
C SER A 196 -4.31 -8.09 12.98
N SER A 197 -4.60 -6.99 13.67
CA SER A 197 -3.67 -6.31 14.56
C SER A 197 -4.31 -6.13 15.94
N PRO A 198 -4.08 -7.05 16.90
CA PRO A 198 -4.68 -6.94 18.22
C PRO A 198 -4.14 -5.76 19.02
N SER A 199 -5.03 -5.12 19.77
CA SER A 199 -4.71 -4.09 20.75
C SER A 199 -3.86 -4.66 21.89
N PHE A 200 -3.32 -3.77 22.74
CA PHE A 200 -2.60 -4.18 23.96
C PHE A 200 -3.61 -4.66 25.02
N GLY A 201 -4.12 -5.88 24.85
CA GLY A 201 -5.10 -6.50 25.74
C GLY A 201 -5.14 -8.02 25.55
N THR A 202 -5.78 -8.73 26.47
CA THR A 202 -5.92 -10.19 26.38
C THR A 202 -7.17 -10.61 25.59
N SER A 203 -8.20 -9.75 25.51
CA SER A 203 -9.47 -10.02 24.81
C SER A 203 -9.25 -10.35 23.33
N ASP A 204 -8.62 -9.45 22.59
CA ASP A 204 -8.36 -9.59 21.15
C ASP A 204 -7.55 -10.85 20.87
N CYS A 205 -6.59 -11.13 21.75
CA CYS A 205 -5.78 -12.33 21.66
C CYS A 205 -6.60 -13.60 21.95
N GLN A 206 -7.52 -13.60 22.91
CA GLN A 206 -8.43 -14.72 23.13
C GLN A 206 -9.36 -14.96 21.93
N LEU A 207 -9.85 -13.90 21.30
CA LEU A 207 -10.69 -13.97 20.10
C LEU A 207 -9.93 -14.50 18.89
N LEU A 208 -8.69 -14.06 18.67
CA LEU A 208 -7.80 -14.62 17.63
C LEU A 208 -7.42 -16.07 17.94
N ALA A 209 -7.22 -16.44 19.20
CA ALA A 209 -6.96 -17.83 19.58
C ALA A 209 -8.16 -18.74 19.27
N LEU A 210 -9.37 -18.27 19.61
CA LEU A 210 -10.61 -18.96 19.29
C LEU A 210 -10.80 -19.09 17.77
N SER A 211 -10.63 -17.99 17.03
CA SER A 211 -10.75 -17.98 15.57
C SER A 211 -9.78 -18.96 14.91
N ARG A 212 -8.53 -19.06 15.40
CA ARG A 212 -7.57 -20.05 14.91
C ARG A 212 -8.01 -21.47 15.24
N LYS A 213 -8.45 -21.72 16.48
CA LYS A 213 -8.92 -23.04 16.92
C LYS A 213 -10.11 -23.53 16.08
N LEU A 214 -11.01 -22.63 15.71
CA LEU A 214 -12.20 -22.92 14.90
C LEU A 214 -11.94 -22.83 13.38
N GLN A 215 -10.72 -22.48 12.95
CA GLN A 215 -10.39 -22.21 11.53
C GLN A 215 -11.40 -21.25 10.85
N THR A 216 -11.62 -20.09 11.48
CA THR A 216 -12.56 -19.06 11.01
C THR A 216 -11.90 -17.67 11.03
N GLY A 217 -12.62 -16.64 10.60
CA GLY A 217 -12.11 -15.28 10.47
C GLY A 217 -10.92 -15.23 9.50
N ILE A 218 -9.86 -14.52 9.88
CA ILE A 218 -8.64 -14.41 9.05
C ILE A 218 -7.98 -15.76 8.75
N PHE A 219 -8.23 -16.80 9.56
CA PHE A 219 -7.58 -18.10 9.45
C PHE A 219 -8.25 -19.04 8.42
N ASP A 220 -9.37 -18.63 7.82
CA ASP A 220 -10.02 -19.30 6.65
C ASP A 220 -9.71 -18.57 5.31
N CYS A 221 -8.77 -17.62 5.34
CA CYS A 221 -8.19 -17.01 4.15
C CYS A 221 -7.07 -17.88 3.54
N ASP A 222 -6.73 -17.62 2.27
CA ASP A 222 -5.67 -18.36 1.57
C ASP A 222 -4.31 -18.14 2.24
N GLU A 223 -4.11 -16.96 2.82
CA GLU A 223 -2.96 -16.66 3.65
C GLU A 223 -3.36 -15.68 4.77
N SER A 224 -2.81 -15.90 5.98
CA SER A 224 -3.12 -15.08 7.14
C SER A 224 -1.89 -14.54 7.86
N ALA A 225 -2.03 -13.39 8.52
CA ALA A 225 -1.01 -12.79 9.38
C ALA A 225 -1.61 -12.19 10.66
N VAL A 226 -0.86 -12.19 11.75
CA VAL A 226 -1.18 -11.38 12.94
C VAL A 226 -0.01 -10.42 13.18
N TYR A 227 -0.30 -9.13 13.11
CA TYR A 227 0.69 -8.06 13.30
C TYR A 227 0.56 -7.50 14.71
N ARG A 228 1.60 -7.67 15.52
CA ARG A 228 1.63 -7.16 16.90
C ARG A 228 2.91 -6.37 17.16
N ARG A 229 2.77 -5.22 17.81
CA ARG A 229 3.91 -4.46 18.32
C ARG A 229 4.49 -5.19 19.54
N LYS A 230 5.82 -5.31 19.64
CA LYS A 230 6.44 -5.87 20.84
C LYS A 230 6.08 -5.06 22.09
N PRO A 231 5.72 -5.70 23.22
CA PRO A 231 5.61 -5.04 24.50
C PRO A 231 6.92 -4.36 24.92
N SER A 232 6.83 -3.16 25.49
CA SER A 232 7.87 -2.60 26.35
C SER A 232 7.85 -3.32 27.69
N GLN A 233 8.71 -4.34 27.88
CA GLN A 233 9.08 -5.12 29.08
C GLN A 233 8.01 -5.56 30.14
N HIS A 234 6.76 -5.10 30.09
CA HIS A 234 5.72 -5.30 31.11
C HIS A 234 4.32 -5.57 30.56
N ALA A 235 4.11 -5.68 29.24
CA ALA A 235 2.77 -6.04 28.74
C ALA A 235 2.55 -7.55 28.79
N THR A 236 1.40 -7.96 29.33
CA THR A 236 0.92 -9.34 29.40
C THR A 236 1.11 -10.03 28.05
N ARG A 237 1.80 -11.18 28.04
CA ARG A 237 2.03 -11.98 26.83
C ARG A 237 0.67 -12.44 26.30
N CYS A 238 0.42 -12.20 25.02
CA CYS A 238 -0.61 -12.95 24.32
C CYS A 238 -0.10 -14.39 24.19
N SER A 239 -0.59 -15.27 25.05
CA SER A 239 -0.28 -16.71 25.03
C SER A 239 -0.93 -17.44 23.85
N VAL A 240 -1.51 -16.70 22.90
CA VAL A 240 -1.87 -17.28 21.61
C VAL A 240 -0.56 -17.70 21.00
N VAL A 241 -0.49 -18.96 20.56
CA VAL A 241 0.63 -19.54 19.82
C VAL A 241 1.67 -20.19 20.76
N GLN A 242 1.54 -21.51 20.95
CA GLN A 242 2.73 -22.36 20.78
C GLN A 242 3.38 -21.90 19.48
N GLU A 243 4.59 -21.34 19.54
CA GLU A 243 5.39 -20.76 18.44
C GLU A 243 5.15 -21.40 17.06
N SER A 244 4.05 -21.03 16.43
CA SER A 244 3.81 -21.19 15.01
C SER A 244 4.29 -19.89 14.39
N SER A 245 5.14 -20.02 13.39
CA SER A 245 5.92 -19.00 12.69
C SER A 245 5.09 -17.92 11.95
N GLN A 246 3.89 -17.58 12.41
CA GLN A 246 2.94 -16.68 11.74
C GLN A 246 2.73 -15.33 12.44
N CYS A 247 3.19 -15.17 13.69
CA CYS A 247 3.18 -13.87 14.36
C CYS A 247 4.49 -13.15 14.06
N SER A 248 4.46 -12.09 13.23
CA SER A 248 5.63 -11.24 13.01
C SER A 248 5.70 -10.17 14.09
N GLU A 249 6.41 -10.46 15.18
CA GLU A 249 6.76 -9.44 16.17
C GLU A 249 7.82 -8.49 15.59
N TRP A 250 7.67 -7.18 15.80
CA TRP A 250 8.62 -6.18 15.30
C TRP A 250 8.89 -5.08 16.35
N GLU A 251 10.08 -4.48 16.26
CA GLU A 251 10.51 -3.35 17.10
C GLU A 251 10.40 -2.04 16.32
N PRO A 252 9.79 -0.98 16.89
CA PRO A 252 9.76 0.32 16.24
C PRO A 252 11.15 0.96 16.22
N THR A 253 11.62 1.35 15.04
CA THR A 253 12.62 2.41 14.92
C THR A 253 11.88 3.76 14.90
N GLY A 254 11.64 4.36 16.07
CA GLY A 254 11.07 5.70 16.16
C GLY A 254 10.00 5.90 17.25
N SER A 255 9.85 7.15 17.69
CA SER A 255 9.06 7.60 18.85
C SER A 255 7.55 7.51 18.63
N CYS A 256 6.83 7.18 19.71
CA CYS A 256 5.38 6.99 19.78
C CYS A 256 4.61 8.32 19.77
N VAL A 257 3.65 8.46 18.86
CA VAL A 257 2.45 9.31 19.03
C VAL A 257 1.26 8.44 18.63
N ASP A 258 0.23 8.38 19.46
CA ASP A 258 -0.84 7.37 19.43
C ASP A 258 -1.81 7.45 18.22
N SER A 259 -1.55 8.32 17.23
CA SER A 259 -2.18 8.29 15.90
C SER A 259 -1.38 7.50 14.85
N GLU A 260 -0.19 6.98 15.21
CA GLU A 260 0.75 6.29 14.30
C GLU A 260 0.61 4.76 14.34
N GLY A 261 -0.16 4.19 15.29
CA GLY A 261 -0.22 2.74 15.54
C GLY A 261 -0.66 1.92 14.32
N PHE A 262 -1.77 2.28 13.69
CA PHE A 262 -2.29 1.59 12.51
C PHE A 262 -1.43 1.84 11.27
N LEU A 263 -0.85 3.03 11.11
CA LEU A 263 0.08 3.34 10.01
C LEU A 263 1.31 2.44 10.04
N GLN A 264 1.80 2.10 11.23
CA GLN A 264 2.92 1.18 11.39
C GLN A 264 2.54 -0.26 11.00
N VAL A 265 1.32 -0.69 11.28
CA VAL A 265 0.80 -1.99 10.81
C VAL A 265 0.77 -2.02 9.29
N TRP A 266 0.21 -1.00 8.64
CA TRP A 266 0.20 -0.91 7.18
C TRP A 266 1.60 -0.83 6.57
N LYS A 267 2.54 -0.07 7.18
CA LYS A 267 3.96 -0.08 6.78
C LYS A 267 4.55 -1.49 6.84
N LYS A 268 4.24 -2.25 7.89
CA LYS A 268 4.72 -3.61 8.06
C LYS A 268 4.10 -4.56 7.03
N VAL A 269 2.79 -4.48 6.77
CA VAL A 269 2.10 -5.23 5.71
C VAL A 269 2.72 -4.98 4.34
N VAL A 270 2.99 -3.71 4.02
CA VAL A 270 3.64 -3.32 2.76
C VAL A 270 5.07 -3.86 2.66
N SER A 271 5.83 -3.76 3.76
CA SER A 271 7.20 -4.26 3.86
C SER A 271 7.29 -5.77 3.66
N ASP A 272 6.35 -6.53 4.25
CA ASP A 272 6.26 -7.98 4.07
C ASP A 272 5.93 -8.40 2.64
N GLY A 273 5.25 -7.53 1.89
CA GLY A 273 4.97 -7.76 0.47
C GLY A 273 4.01 -8.92 0.16
N ARG A 274 3.51 -9.64 1.17
CA ARG A 274 2.62 -10.82 1.03
C ARG A 274 1.37 -10.50 0.21
N PHE A 275 0.86 -9.27 0.32
CA PHE A 275 -0.30 -8.80 -0.43
C PHE A 275 -0.14 -8.89 -1.96
N ARG A 276 1.10 -8.84 -2.49
CA ARG A 276 1.37 -8.89 -3.94
C ARG A 276 0.93 -10.22 -4.57
N TYR A 277 0.82 -11.25 -3.72
CA TYR A 277 0.54 -12.63 -4.09
C TYR A 277 -0.95 -12.99 -4.05
N HIS A 278 -1.80 -12.05 -3.63
CA HIS A 278 -3.24 -12.25 -3.48
C HIS A 278 -4.00 -11.18 -4.24
N ARG A 279 -5.20 -11.51 -4.73
CA ARG A 279 -6.04 -10.53 -5.44
C ARG A 279 -6.59 -9.47 -4.48
N TRP A 280 -6.82 -9.87 -3.23
CA TRP A 280 -7.41 -9.02 -2.22
C TRP A 280 -6.64 -9.11 -0.91
N THR A 281 -6.47 -7.96 -0.27
CA THR A 281 -6.01 -7.82 1.10
C THR A 281 -7.17 -7.42 1.99
N VAL A 282 -7.32 -8.11 3.12
CA VAL A 282 -8.40 -7.90 4.07
C VAL A 282 -7.82 -7.66 5.46
N LYS A 283 -7.95 -6.43 5.97
CA LYS A 283 -7.74 -6.16 7.39
C LYS A 283 -9.04 -6.50 8.12
N VAL A 284 -8.94 -7.23 9.22
CA VAL A 284 -10.09 -7.59 10.07
C VAL A 284 -9.72 -7.32 11.52
N ASP A 285 -10.55 -6.58 12.23
CA ASP A 285 -10.34 -6.35 13.66
C ASP A 285 -10.64 -7.64 14.45
N PRO A 286 -9.90 -7.96 15.53
CA PRO A 286 -10.04 -9.22 16.27
C PRO A 286 -11.43 -9.55 16.80
N ASP A 287 -12.27 -8.54 17.04
CA ASP A 287 -13.63 -8.63 17.53
C ASP A 287 -14.70 -8.52 16.43
N ALA A 288 -14.29 -8.59 15.17
CA ALA A 288 -15.19 -8.77 14.04
C ALA A 288 -15.29 -10.26 13.65
N VAL A 289 -16.50 -10.82 13.68
CA VAL A 289 -16.77 -12.15 13.14
C VAL A 289 -16.79 -12.05 11.62
N PHE A 290 -15.76 -12.58 10.97
CA PHE A 290 -15.57 -12.51 9.53
C PHE A 290 -15.73 -13.87 8.86
N LEU A 291 -16.43 -13.89 7.72
CA LEU A 291 -16.76 -15.10 6.95
C LEU A 291 -16.14 -15.02 5.54
N PRO A 292 -14.89 -15.50 5.35
CA PRO A 292 -14.17 -15.38 4.07
C PRO A 292 -14.91 -15.98 2.88
N LYS A 293 -15.70 -17.05 3.08
CA LYS A 293 -16.52 -17.66 2.02
C LYS A 293 -17.54 -16.68 1.46
N ARG A 294 -18.20 -15.88 2.30
CA ARG A 294 -19.17 -14.86 1.87
C ARG A 294 -18.46 -13.75 1.10
N LEU A 295 -17.28 -13.32 1.57
CA LEU A 295 -16.49 -12.35 0.84
C LEU A 295 -16.12 -12.85 -0.56
N ARG A 296 -15.67 -14.10 -0.70
CA ARG A 296 -15.34 -14.67 -2.03
C ARG A 296 -16.53 -14.66 -2.99
N LEU A 297 -17.76 -14.81 -2.50
CA LEU A 297 -18.98 -14.69 -3.32
C LEU A 297 -19.19 -13.26 -3.81
N VAL A 298 -19.02 -12.27 -2.94
CA VAL A 298 -19.05 -10.84 -3.31
C VAL A 298 -18.00 -10.58 -4.39
N LEU A 299 -16.75 -10.98 -4.16
CA LEU A 299 -15.60 -10.64 -4.99
C LEU A 299 -15.51 -11.41 -6.32
N ARG A 300 -16.28 -12.49 -6.49
CA ARG A 300 -16.12 -13.46 -7.59
C ARG A 300 -16.12 -12.81 -8.97
N THR A 301 -16.92 -11.76 -9.14
CA THR A 301 -17.15 -11.10 -10.42
C THR A 301 -16.60 -9.68 -10.47
N PHE A 302 -15.89 -9.21 -9.45
CA PHE A 302 -15.35 -7.85 -9.45
C PHE A 302 -14.02 -7.79 -10.21
N PRO A 303 -13.96 -7.14 -11.39
CA PRO A 303 -12.69 -6.88 -12.06
C PRO A 303 -11.83 -5.94 -11.20
N GLU A 304 -10.52 -6.09 -11.26
CA GLU A 304 -9.59 -5.16 -10.61
C GLU A 304 -9.29 -4.00 -11.60
N PRO A 305 -9.71 -2.76 -11.32
CA PRO A 305 -9.39 -1.62 -12.18
C PRO A 305 -7.90 -1.30 -12.20
N ALA A 306 -7.40 -0.65 -13.26
CA ALA A 306 -6.00 -0.25 -13.37
C ALA A 306 -5.54 0.64 -12.20
N VAL A 307 -6.43 1.51 -11.71
CA VAL A 307 -6.21 2.40 -10.55
C VAL A 307 -6.40 1.70 -9.20
N GLY A 308 -6.80 0.43 -9.19
CA GLY A 308 -7.20 -0.31 -8.01
C GLY A 308 -8.59 0.09 -7.49
N VAL A 309 -9.15 -0.79 -6.66
CA VAL A 309 -10.43 -0.58 -5.96
C VAL A 309 -10.32 -0.97 -4.48
N TYR A 310 -11.03 -0.27 -3.62
CA TYR A 310 -11.33 -0.69 -2.24
C TYR A 310 -12.82 -0.53 -1.97
N PHE A 311 -13.31 -1.25 -0.97
CA PHE A 311 -14.72 -1.21 -0.60
C PHE A 311 -14.99 -0.31 0.60
N ASN A 312 -15.97 0.56 0.44
CA ASN A 312 -16.63 1.25 1.52
C ASN A 312 -17.81 0.41 2.03
N ASN A 313 -17.82 0.12 3.32
CA ASN A 313 -18.78 -0.80 3.95
C ASN A 313 -19.90 -0.09 4.73
N CYS A 314 -19.95 1.24 4.73
CA CYS A 314 -20.97 2.02 5.44
C CYS A 314 -21.28 3.35 4.75
N GLU A 315 -22.53 3.81 4.86
CA GLU A 315 -22.97 5.08 4.25
C GLU A 315 -22.25 6.31 4.85
N ASP A 316 -21.91 6.25 6.14
CA ASP A 316 -21.20 7.31 6.86
C ASP A 316 -19.67 7.34 6.57
N GLY A 317 -19.16 6.40 5.76
CA GLY A 317 -17.74 6.25 5.47
C GLY A 317 -17.17 4.92 5.95
N LEU A 318 -15.95 4.60 5.51
CA LEU A 318 -15.34 3.29 5.77
C LEU A 318 -15.17 3.02 7.28
N VAL A 319 -15.76 1.92 7.75
CA VAL A 319 -15.58 1.40 9.12
C VAL A 319 -14.41 0.41 9.14
N SER A 320 -13.50 0.55 10.10
CA SER A 320 -12.21 -0.18 10.15
C SER A 320 -12.31 -1.65 10.56
N SER A 321 -13.47 -2.10 11.06
CA SER A 321 -13.69 -3.47 11.51
C SER A 321 -13.43 -4.52 10.41
N ILE A 322 -13.64 -4.12 9.15
CA ILE A 322 -13.17 -4.85 7.98
C ILE A 322 -12.80 -3.87 6.84
N GLU A 323 -11.57 -3.96 6.34
CA GLU A 323 -11.10 -3.14 5.22
C GLU A 323 -10.64 -4.06 4.08
N VAL A 324 -11.32 -4.00 2.93
CA VAL A 324 -11.07 -4.86 1.77
C VAL A 324 -10.50 -4.04 0.63
N LEU A 325 -9.22 -4.28 0.32
CA LEU A 325 -8.47 -3.58 -0.70
C LEU A 325 -8.04 -4.56 -1.79
N SER A 326 -8.22 -4.20 -3.04
CA SER A 326 -7.57 -4.92 -4.15
C SER A 326 -6.05 -4.78 -4.06
N ARG A 327 -5.33 -5.70 -4.71
CA ARG A 327 -3.86 -5.68 -4.78
C ARG A 327 -3.32 -4.34 -5.30
N ARG A 328 -3.90 -3.80 -6.37
CA ARG A 328 -3.53 -2.51 -6.95
C ARG A 328 -3.84 -1.34 -6.03
N ALA A 329 -4.93 -1.40 -5.26
CA ALA A 329 -5.22 -0.39 -4.25
C ALA A 329 -4.14 -0.34 -3.16
N LEU A 330 -3.73 -1.51 -2.64
CA LEU A 330 -2.66 -1.57 -1.64
C LEU A 330 -1.28 -1.25 -2.23
N GLN A 331 -1.05 -1.53 -3.51
CA GLN A 331 0.15 -1.08 -4.22
C GLN A 331 0.18 0.45 -4.35
N ALA A 332 -0.93 1.08 -4.69
CA ALA A 332 -1.04 2.54 -4.73
C ALA A 332 -0.76 3.15 -3.35
N TYR A 333 -1.31 2.56 -2.29
CA TYR A 333 -0.98 2.94 -0.91
C TYR A 333 0.52 2.80 -0.61
N ALA A 334 1.13 1.65 -0.93
CA ALA A 334 2.55 1.40 -0.70
C ALA A 334 3.47 2.46 -1.35
N LEU A 335 3.14 2.89 -2.57
CA LEU A 335 3.91 3.89 -3.32
C LEU A 335 3.61 5.33 -2.90
N GLY A 336 2.40 5.57 -2.38
CA GLY A 336 1.86 6.91 -2.23
C GLY A 336 1.59 7.37 -0.80
N TYR A 337 1.70 6.51 0.23
CA TYR A 337 1.25 6.85 1.59
C TYR A 337 1.91 8.12 2.16
N LEU A 338 3.15 8.44 1.78
CA LEU A 338 3.83 9.67 2.20
C LEU A 338 3.13 10.94 1.69
N ARG A 339 2.41 10.89 0.56
CA ARG A 339 1.57 12.00 0.12
C ARG A 339 0.41 12.24 1.08
N CYS A 340 -0.13 11.16 1.67
CA CYS A 340 -1.16 11.23 2.69
C CYS A 340 -0.64 11.71 4.05
N THR A 341 0.65 11.54 4.37
CA THR A 341 1.17 11.81 5.73
C THR A 341 2.18 12.94 5.85
N ALA A 342 2.84 13.36 4.77
CA ALA A 342 3.94 14.32 4.79
C ALA A 342 4.04 15.23 3.55
N GLY A 343 3.16 15.05 2.55
CA GLY A 343 3.17 15.81 1.29
C GLY A 343 2.31 17.08 1.29
N LYS A 344 2.24 17.79 0.16
CA LYS A 344 1.32 18.94 -0.01
C LYS A 344 -0.16 18.54 0.13
N GLU A 345 -0.49 17.31 -0.24
CA GLU A 345 -1.82 16.71 -0.12
C GLU A 345 -2.00 15.95 1.21
N GLN A 346 -1.13 16.23 2.20
CA GLN A 346 -1.15 15.56 3.49
C GLN A 346 -2.52 15.68 4.15
N LEU A 347 -2.99 14.54 4.63
CA LEU A 347 -4.11 14.43 5.51
C LEU A 347 -3.62 14.68 6.95
N GLN A 348 -4.33 15.53 7.68
CA GLN A 348 -4.00 15.91 9.05
C GLN A 348 -4.27 14.72 9.99
N ILE A 349 -3.28 13.84 10.15
CA ILE A 349 -3.34 12.64 11.02
C ILE A 349 -3.51 13.00 12.50
N ASP A 350 -3.17 14.23 12.88
CA ASP A 350 -3.39 14.82 14.20
C ASP A 350 -4.87 15.12 14.49
N LYS A 351 -5.74 15.11 13.48
CA LYS A 351 -7.18 15.11 13.70
C LYS A 351 -7.62 13.77 14.31
N PRO A 352 -8.73 13.74 15.08
CA PRO A 352 -9.26 12.52 15.69
C PRO A 352 -9.98 11.65 14.64
N TRP A 353 -9.24 11.20 13.63
CA TRP A 353 -9.75 10.33 12.58
C TRP A 353 -9.75 8.89 13.08
N ALA A 354 -10.85 8.18 12.82
CA ALA A 354 -10.83 6.73 12.85
C ALA A 354 -9.91 6.20 11.72
N GLU A 355 -9.29 5.04 11.91
CA GLU A 355 -8.41 4.41 10.90
C GLU A 355 -9.10 4.30 9.54
N GLY A 356 -10.33 3.80 9.51
CA GLY A 356 -11.10 3.64 8.28
C GLY A 356 -11.31 4.97 7.55
N HIS A 357 -11.54 6.05 8.29
CA HIS A 357 -11.64 7.40 7.70
C HIS A 357 -10.31 7.83 7.07
N PHE A 358 -9.16 7.59 7.73
CA PHE A 358 -7.86 7.90 7.13
C PHE A 358 -7.64 7.12 5.83
N ILE A 359 -7.90 5.81 5.84
CA ILE A 359 -7.71 4.95 4.66
C ILE A 359 -8.63 5.40 3.52
N ASP A 360 -9.91 5.69 3.81
CA ASP A 360 -10.88 6.20 2.83
C ASP A 360 -10.39 7.49 2.16
N GLN A 361 -9.96 8.47 2.96
CA GLN A 361 -9.47 9.76 2.45
C GLN A 361 -8.14 9.62 1.70
N CYS A 362 -7.20 8.81 2.19
CA CYS A 362 -5.91 8.60 1.54
C CYS A 362 -6.09 7.92 0.18
N LEU A 363 -6.84 6.82 0.13
CA LEU A 363 -7.05 6.07 -1.10
C LEU A 363 -7.85 6.87 -2.13
N SER A 364 -8.99 7.47 -1.75
CA SER A 364 -9.86 8.18 -2.70
C SER A 364 -9.35 9.57 -3.09
N GLN A 365 -9.04 10.42 -2.11
CA GLN A 365 -8.79 11.85 -2.37
C GLN A 365 -7.36 12.11 -2.84
N VAL A 366 -6.38 11.44 -2.22
CA VAL A 366 -4.96 11.67 -2.49
C VAL A 366 -4.45 10.74 -3.58
N LEU A 367 -4.71 9.44 -3.44
CA LEU A 367 -4.15 8.39 -4.31
C LEU A 367 -5.03 8.03 -5.51
N ARG A 368 -6.26 8.56 -5.57
CA ARG A 368 -7.21 8.37 -6.69
C ARG A 368 -7.54 6.91 -6.98
N VAL A 369 -7.47 6.05 -5.96
CA VAL A 369 -7.96 4.67 -6.00
C VAL A 369 -9.48 4.69 -6.05
N GLN A 370 -10.08 3.80 -6.84
CA GLN A 370 -11.53 3.73 -6.95
C GLN A 370 -12.16 3.27 -5.63
N ARG A 371 -13.15 4.03 -5.16
CA ARG A 371 -14.01 3.64 -4.05
C ARG A 371 -15.28 2.98 -4.59
N HIS A 372 -15.59 1.77 -4.11
CA HIS A 372 -16.87 1.10 -4.39
C HIS A 372 -17.63 0.90 -3.09
N THR A 373 -18.93 1.23 -3.04
CA THR A 373 -19.73 1.02 -1.83
C THR A 373 -20.39 -0.36 -1.89
N GLU A 374 -20.09 -1.22 -0.92
CA GLU A 374 -20.66 -2.55 -0.77
C GLU A 374 -21.16 -2.73 0.67
N LEU A 375 -22.44 -2.45 0.88
CA LEU A 375 -23.07 -2.48 2.21
C LEU A 375 -23.31 -3.91 2.71
N SER A 376 -23.17 -4.93 1.86
CA SER A 376 -23.21 -6.32 2.31
C SER A 376 -21.94 -6.74 3.06
N LEU A 377 -20.91 -5.89 3.14
CA LEU A 377 -19.64 -6.26 3.77
C LEU A 377 -19.72 -6.32 5.30
N LEU A 378 -20.51 -5.46 5.93
CA LEU A 378 -20.42 -5.25 7.38
C LEU A 378 -21.77 -4.96 8.01
N SER A 379 -22.09 -5.69 9.08
CA SER A 379 -23.11 -5.29 10.06
C SER A 379 -22.39 -4.74 11.29
N ASP A 380 -22.45 -3.42 11.48
CA ASP A 380 -21.75 -2.72 12.57
C ASP A 380 -22.69 -1.85 13.39
N THR A 381 -22.44 -1.73 14.71
CA THR A 381 -23.15 -0.76 15.56
C THR A 381 -22.74 0.70 15.30
N SER A 382 -21.55 0.91 14.74
CA SER A 382 -20.98 2.22 14.42
C SER A 382 -21.49 2.77 13.09
N CYS A 383 -22.11 1.92 12.25
CA CYS A 383 -22.71 2.34 10.99
C CYS A 383 -24.21 2.62 11.17
N LYS A 384 -24.65 3.87 11.00
CA LYS A 384 -26.03 4.28 11.32
C LYS A 384 -27.09 3.65 10.42
N SER A 385 -26.73 3.24 9.20
CA SER A 385 -27.65 2.60 8.25
C SER A 385 -27.83 1.09 8.49
N SER A 386 -27.09 0.50 9.44
CA SER A 386 -27.25 -0.91 9.84
C SER A 386 -28.53 -1.10 10.64
N SER A 387 -29.64 -1.41 9.94
CA SER A 387 -30.97 -1.61 10.56
C SER A 387 -31.04 -2.80 11.54
N SER A 388 -30.03 -3.68 11.52
CA SER A 388 -29.96 -4.90 12.35
C SER A 388 -28.95 -4.80 13.52
N GLY A 389 -28.17 -3.73 13.62
CA GLY A 389 -27.08 -3.65 14.63
C GLY A 389 -26.07 -4.80 14.50
N SER A 390 -25.31 -5.10 15.57
CA SER A 390 -24.43 -6.28 15.62
C SER A 390 -25.18 -7.62 15.73
N ALA A 391 -26.47 -7.67 15.38
CA ALA A 391 -27.18 -8.94 15.31
C ALA A 391 -26.48 -9.83 14.28
N CYS A 392 -25.98 -10.98 14.73
CA CYS A 392 -25.30 -11.95 13.89
C CYS A 392 -26.29 -12.78 13.06
N SER A 393 -27.22 -12.07 12.42
CA SER A 393 -28.27 -12.60 11.58
C SER A 393 -28.24 -11.85 10.26
N GLY A 394 -28.29 -12.58 9.14
CA GLY A 394 -28.24 -12.01 7.80
C GLY A 394 -27.07 -12.52 6.94
N GLY A 395 -26.98 -11.96 5.74
CA GLY A 395 -26.03 -12.36 4.69
C GLY A 395 -24.70 -11.60 4.67
N GLN A 396 -24.45 -10.73 5.66
CA GLN A 396 -23.27 -9.87 5.70
C GLN A 396 -21.97 -10.67 5.77
N VAL A 397 -20.89 -10.11 5.23
CA VAL A 397 -19.56 -10.74 5.23
C VAL A 397 -18.90 -10.72 6.61
N ALA A 398 -19.11 -9.65 7.37
CA ALA A 398 -18.61 -9.50 8.72
C ALA A 398 -19.66 -8.88 9.66
N PHE A 399 -19.54 -9.20 10.95
CA PHE A 399 -20.37 -8.67 12.02
C PHE A 399 -19.48 -8.15 13.15
N HIS A 400 -19.76 -6.95 13.65
CA HIS A 400 -18.97 -6.31 14.70
C HIS A 400 -19.84 -5.40 15.58
N PRO A 401 -19.56 -5.26 16.89
CA PRO A 401 -18.47 -5.89 17.66
C PRO A 401 -18.87 -7.15 18.45
N PHE A 402 -17.90 -8.04 18.70
CA PHE A 402 -18.01 -9.23 19.56
C PHE A 402 -16.80 -9.36 20.49
N THR A 403 -16.89 -8.74 21.67
CA THR A 403 -15.74 -8.56 22.57
C THR A 403 -15.42 -9.76 23.47
N THR A 404 -16.28 -10.78 23.50
CA THR A 404 -16.07 -12.01 24.30
C THR A 404 -16.11 -13.26 23.43
N THR A 405 -15.36 -14.29 23.83
CA THR A 405 -15.30 -15.58 23.12
C THR A 405 -16.68 -16.23 22.99
N GLY A 406 -17.51 -16.18 24.03
CA GLY A 406 -18.85 -16.77 24.00
C GLY A 406 -19.79 -16.08 23.01
N THR A 407 -19.79 -14.75 22.96
CA THR A 407 -20.58 -13.99 21.98
C THR A 407 -20.07 -14.18 20.55
N TYR A 408 -18.75 -14.26 20.37
CA TYR A 408 -18.11 -14.49 19.08
C TYR A 408 -18.43 -15.88 18.52
N GLU A 409 -18.32 -16.93 19.34
CA GLU A 409 -18.67 -18.30 18.97
C GLU A 409 -20.15 -18.45 18.62
N THR A 410 -21.03 -17.85 19.43
CA THR A 410 -22.49 -17.85 19.16
C THR A 410 -22.80 -17.21 17.80
N CYS A 411 -22.09 -16.13 17.46
CA CYS A 411 -22.26 -15.46 16.17
C CYS A 411 -21.81 -16.35 15.01
N ILE A 412 -20.62 -16.97 15.08
CA ILE A 412 -20.16 -17.91 14.03
C ILE A 412 -21.22 -18.99 13.76
N LEU A 413 -21.73 -19.63 14.82
CA LEU A 413 -22.73 -20.69 14.71
C LEU A 413 -24.03 -20.18 14.08
N SER A 414 -24.46 -18.97 14.43
CA SER A 414 -25.70 -18.39 13.91
C SER A 414 -25.57 -17.98 12.43
N ALA A 415 -24.43 -17.42 12.05
CA ALA A 415 -24.19 -16.96 10.69
C ALA A 415 -23.95 -18.11 9.70
N ASP A 416 -23.40 -19.24 10.14
CA ASP A 416 -23.22 -20.42 9.28
C ASP A 416 -24.56 -21.10 8.92
N VAL A 417 -25.58 -21.02 9.79
CA VAL A 417 -26.91 -21.61 9.53
C VAL A 417 -27.70 -20.85 8.45
N GLY A 418 -27.41 -19.56 8.23
CA GLY A 418 -28.13 -18.72 7.25
C GLY A 418 -27.82 -18.99 5.76
N ILE A 419 -27.15 -20.10 5.44
CA ILE A 419 -26.72 -20.46 4.07
C ILE A 419 -27.44 -21.74 3.56
N SER A 420 -28.35 -22.33 4.34
CA SER A 420 -29.11 -23.52 3.92
C SER A 420 -30.18 -23.22 2.87
#